data_AF-A0A3S0RBI4-F1
#
_entry.id   AF-A0A3S0RBI4-F1
#
_cell.length_a   1.000
_cell.length_b   1.000
_cell.length_c   1.000
_cell.angle_alpha   90.00
_cell.angle_beta   90.00
_cell.angle_gamma   90.00
#
_symmetry.space_group_name_H-M   'P 1'
#
loop_
_entity.id
_entity.type
_entity.pdbx_description
1 polymer ?
#
loop_
_entity_poly.entity_id
_entity_poly.type
_entity_poly.pdbx_seq_one_letter_code
_entity_poly.pdbx_strand_id
1 'polypeptide(L)'
;MRSNLMLGAGLALALSMLWVAPVAAANTRPPVAELSADLNGDGVADRVVLSGEDDEVDVALHLSAGGRVPDKPTLFKRAVGWRGAMAGTEPSMSATARGSLVLVFQNESIGRDRWRQQLTIAVRDGAIVVAGYTYVARDTLDPKNGFTCDLNLLSGKGQRNGKPFTVAIKPLLLADWDDTTIPKECAF
;
A
#
# COMPACT_ATOMS: atom_id res chain seq x y z
N MET A 1 86.59 -0.60 0.98
CA MET A 1 86.24 -0.17 2.35
C MET A 1 84.93 0.60 2.31
N ARG A 2 83.99 0.24 3.19
CA ARG A 2 82.62 0.76 3.27
C ARG A 2 82.61 2.11 4.00
N SER A 3 81.84 3.09 3.51
CA SER A 3 81.45 4.29 4.28
C SER A 3 80.06 4.82 3.85
N ASN A 4 79.04 4.38 4.60
CA ASN A 4 78.02 5.12 5.36
C ASN A 4 77.47 6.51 4.97
N LEU A 5 76.15 6.65 5.28
CA LEU A 5 75.37 7.84 5.72
C LEU A 5 74.94 8.84 4.61
N MET A 6 73.71 9.36 4.50
CA MET A 6 72.43 9.25 5.23
C MET A 6 71.26 9.55 4.25
N LEU A 7 70.19 8.75 4.28
CA LEU A 7 68.88 9.11 3.73
C LEU A 7 68.07 9.76 4.86
N GLY A 8 67.74 11.05 4.73
CA GLY A 8 66.74 11.70 5.58
C GLY A 8 65.35 11.48 5.01
N ALA A 9 64.57 10.58 5.61
CA ALA A 9 63.17 10.38 5.28
C ALA A 9 62.30 11.30 6.16
N GLY A 10 61.73 12.35 5.56
CA GLY A 10 60.70 13.17 6.19
C GLY A 10 59.39 12.38 6.28
N LEU A 11 58.95 12.09 7.50
CA LEU A 11 57.68 11.42 7.77
C LEU A 11 56.54 12.46 7.77
N ALA A 12 55.86 12.62 6.64
CA ALA A 12 54.61 13.39 6.59
C ALA A 12 53.46 12.52 7.13
N LEU A 13 52.97 12.83 8.33
CA LEU A 13 51.74 12.24 8.86
C LEU A 13 50.55 12.76 8.03
N ALA A 14 50.02 11.92 7.14
CA ALA A 14 48.73 12.18 6.49
C ALA A 14 47.61 11.89 7.51
N LEU A 15 46.96 12.95 7.99
CA LEU A 15 45.82 12.86 8.88
C LEU A 15 44.56 12.51 8.05
N SER A 16 44.21 11.23 8.02
CA SER A 16 43.02 10.71 7.34
C SER A 16 41.76 11.20 8.05
N MET A 17 41.11 12.25 7.54
CA MET A 17 39.75 12.62 7.95
C MET A 17 38.77 11.53 7.51
N LEU A 18 38.28 10.74 8.47
CA LEU A 18 37.15 9.84 8.28
C LEU A 18 35.88 10.68 8.12
N TRP A 19 35.42 10.83 6.88
CA TRP A 19 34.11 11.39 6.59
C TRP A 19 33.04 10.38 7.03
N VAL A 20 32.41 10.64 8.17
CA VAL A 20 31.21 9.92 8.58
C VAL A 20 30.06 10.48 7.74
N ALA A 21 29.65 9.75 6.71
CA ALA A 21 28.45 10.09 5.98
C ALA A 21 27.23 9.97 6.91
N PRO A 22 26.33 10.97 6.96
CA PRO A 22 25.11 10.85 7.74
C PRO A 22 24.28 9.68 7.20
N VAL A 23 23.88 8.77 8.08
CA VAL A 23 22.90 7.74 7.77
C VAL A 23 21.56 8.47 7.61
N ALA A 24 21.05 8.54 6.39
CA ALA A 24 19.69 9.02 6.17
C ALA A 24 18.73 8.09 6.91
N ALA A 25 17.98 8.63 7.88
CA ALA A 25 16.87 7.89 8.47
C ALA A 25 15.90 7.52 7.36
N ALA A 26 15.61 6.23 7.19
CA ALA A 26 14.55 5.80 6.30
C ALA A 26 13.26 6.46 6.81
N ASN A 27 12.61 7.26 5.97
CA ASN A 27 11.42 8.01 6.32
C ASN A 27 10.22 7.05 6.38
N THR A 28 10.19 6.19 7.41
CA THR A 28 9.17 5.15 7.59
C THR A 28 8.04 5.72 8.43
N ARG A 29 6.84 5.84 7.85
CA ARG A 29 5.62 6.22 8.56
C ARG A 29 5.27 5.15 9.61
N PRO A 30 4.62 5.51 10.73
CA PRO A 30 4.29 4.55 11.78
C PRO A 30 3.33 3.46 11.27
N PRO A 31 3.44 2.22 11.76
CA PRO A 31 2.52 1.15 11.40
C PRO A 31 1.11 1.44 11.94
N VAL A 32 0.10 1.15 11.12
CA VAL A 32 -1.32 1.28 11.44
C VAL A 32 -1.95 -0.08 11.69
N ALA A 33 -1.62 -1.05 10.84
CA ALA A 33 -2.10 -2.41 10.95
C ALA A 33 -1.10 -3.37 10.30
N GLU A 34 -1.08 -4.62 10.75
CA GLU A 34 -0.31 -5.71 10.16
C GLU A 34 -1.21 -6.93 9.99
N LEU A 35 -1.04 -7.63 8.86
CA LEU A 35 -1.81 -8.82 8.51
C LEU A 35 -0.84 -9.90 8.03
N SER A 36 -1.08 -11.14 8.48
CA SER A 36 -0.43 -12.32 7.94
C SER A 36 -1.47 -13.28 7.37
N ALA A 37 -1.32 -13.63 6.09
CA ALA A 37 -2.22 -14.50 5.34
C ALA A 37 -1.53 -15.02 4.08
N ASP A 38 -1.90 -16.20 3.59
CA ASP A 38 -1.44 -16.70 2.30
C ASP A 38 -2.23 -16.01 1.15
N LEU A 39 -1.58 -15.06 0.47
CA LEU A 39 -2.17 -14.26 -0.62
C LEU A 39 -1.74 -14.74 -2.01
N ASN A 40 -0.56 -15.36 -2.12
CA ASN A 40 -0.04 -15.90 -3.37
C ASN A 40 -0.43 -17.37 -3.60
N GLY A 41 -0.98 -18.06 -2.61
CA GLY A 41 -1.45 -19.44 -2.67
C GLY A 41 -0.34 -20.48 -2.59
N ASP A 42 0.84 -20.14 -2.06
CA ASP A 42 1.98 -21.04 -1.98
C ASP A 42 2.02 -21.89 -0.69
N GLY A 43 1.05 -21.70 0.20
CA GLY A 43 0.93 -22.40 1.48
C GLY A 43 1.76 -21.78 2.61
N VAL A 44 2.50 -20.70 2.35
CA VAL A 44 3.23 -19.92 3.36
C VAL A 44 2.51 -18.59 3.56
N ALA A 45 2.40 -18.17 4.81
CA ALA A 45 1.76 -16.90 5.11
C ALA A 45 2.63 -15.72 4.63
N ASP A 46 2.03 -14.83 3.85
CA ASP A 46 2.60 -13.54 3.47
C ASP A 46 2.44 -12.53 4.61
N ARG A 47 3.08 -11.37 4.45
CA ARG A 47 2.96 -10.25 5.40
C ARG A 47 2.56 -8.97 4.68
N VAL A 48 1.58 -8.27 5.24
CA VAL A 48 1.12 -6.96 4.77
C VAL A 48 1.19 -5.97 5.91
N VAL A 49 1.74 -4.79 5.66
CA VAL A 49 1.80 -3.69 6.62
C VAL A 49 1.14 -2.46 6.02
N LEU A 50 0.18 -1.89 6.74
CA LEU A 50 -0.29 -0.54 6.50
C LEU A 50 0.50 0.42 7.39
N SER A 51 1.01 1.50 6.81
CA SER A 51 1.78 2.50 7.53
C SER A 51 1.39 3.90 7.09
N GLY A 52 1.22 4.81 8.02
CA GLY A 52 0.69 6.12 7.71
C GLY A 52 0.59 7.00 8.93
N GLU A 53 0.60 8.28 8.69
CA GLU A 53 0.25 9.35 9.63
C GLU A 53 -0.59 10.30 8.80
N ASP A 54 -1.63 10.89 9.41
CA ASP A 54 -2.51 11.93 8.88
C ASP A 54 -2.72 11.99 7.35
N ASP A 55 -3.96 11.74 6.91
CA ASP A 55 -4.49 11.86 5.55
C ASP A 55 -4.02 10.83 4.51
N GLU A 56 -2.92 10.10 4.74
CA GLU A 56 -2.48 9.06 3.82
C GLU A 56 -2.01 7.78 4.51
N VAL A 57 -2.34 6.64 3.90
CA VAL A 57 -1.76 5.33 4.24
C VAL A 57 -0.99 4.76 3.06
N ASP A 58 0.14 4.13 3.38
CA ASP A 58 0.95 3.30 2.49
C ASP A 58 0.66 1.82 2.76
N VAL A 59 0.94 0.98 1.77
CA VAL A 59 0.92 -0.48 1.94
C VAL A 59 2.23 -1.10 1.48
N ALA A 60 2.77 -1.97 2.31
CA ALA A 60 3.91 -2.84 2.01
C ALA A 60 3.44 -4.30 1.99
N LEU A 61 3.60 -4.99 0.85
CA LEU A 61 3.31 -6.41 0.70
C LEU A 61 4.62 -7.18 0.59
N HIS A 62 4.80 -8.17 1.46
CA HIS A 62 5.91 -9.10 1.47
C HIS A 62 5.35 -10.49 1.13
N LEU A 63 5.34 -10.81 -0.16
CA LEU A 63 4.93 -12.12 -0.62
C LEU A 63 6.07 -13.11 -0.36
N SER A 64 5.72 -14.21 0.28
CA SER A 64 6.59 -15.34 0.51
C SER A 64 7.09 -15.95 -0.81
N ALA A 65 8.29 -16.49 -0.77
CA ALA A 65 8.91 -17.19 -1.88
C ALA A 65 9.97 -18.15 -1.36
N GLY A 66 9.94 -19.40 -1.84
CA GLY A 66 10.89 -20.43 -1.41
C GLY A 66 10.76 -20.76 0.09
N GLY A 67 9.54 -20.74 0.63
CA GLY A 67 9.26 -21.14 2.01
C GLY A 67 9.50 -20.05 3.06
N ARG A 68 9.75 -18.79 2.66
CA ARG A 68 10.05 -17.68 3.59
C ARG A 68 9.48 -16.36 3.10
N VAL A 69 9.17 -15.47 4.05
CA VAL A 69 8.81 -14.07 3.78
C VAL A 69 10.09 -13.23 3.62
N PRO A 70 10.22 -12.40 2.58
CA PRO A 70 11.38 -11.54 2.39
C PRO A 70 11.38 -10.32 3.33
N ASP A 71 12.57 -9.88 3.74
CA ASP A 71 12.73 -8.66 4.58
C ASP A 71 12.31 -7.38 3.84
N LYS A 72 12.57 -7.33 2.53
CA LYS A 72 12.15 -6.22 1.66
C LYS A 72 10.75 -6.51 1.11
N PRO A 73 9.88 -5.50 1.00
CA PRO A 73 8.57 -5.69 0.40
C PRO A 73 8.71 -6.08 -1.08
N THR A 74 7.91 -7.05 -1.50
CA THR A 74 7.69 -7.39 -2.91
C THR A 74 7.05 -6.21 -3.65
N LEU A 75 6.16 -5.48 -2.97
CA LEU A 75 5.58 -4.23 -3.47
C LEU A 75 5.40 -3.24 -2.32
N PHE A 76 5.79 -2.00 -2.58
CA PHE A 76 5.48 -0.87 -1.71
C PHE A 76 4.70 0.16 -2.52
N LYS A 77 3.50 0.50 -2.06
CA LYS A 77 2.67 1.54 -2.67
C LYS A 77 2.43 2.65 -1.66
N ARG A 78 2.89 3.85 -2.03
CA ARG A 78 2.56 5.06 -1.29
C ARG A 78 1.15 5.53 -1.58
N ALA A 79 0.52 6.15 -0.59
CA ALA A 79 -0.79 6.78 -0.71
C ALA A 79 -1.82 5.85 -1.37
N VAL A 80 -1.94 4.62 -0.86
CA VAL A 80 -2.90 3.64 -1.37
C VAL A 80 -4.35 4.03 -1.01
N GLY A 81 -4.53 4.86 0.02
CA GLY A 81 -5.81 5.42 0.40
C GLY A 81 -5.69 6.40 1.58
N TRP A 82 -6.83 6.96 1.97
CA TRP A 82 -6.93 7.98 3.02
C TRP A 82 -6.98 7.38 4.43
N ARG A 83 -6.46 8.13 5.41
CA ARG A 83 -6.57 7.86 6.85
C ARG A 83 -6.97 9.14 7.58
N GLY A 84 -7.92 9.07 8.49
CA GLY A 84 -8.17 10.16 9.44
C GLY A 84 -7.55 9.91 10.82
N ALA A 85 -7.54 10.96 11.64
CA ALA A 85 -6.99 10.94 13.00
C ALA A 85 -8.00 10.49 14.08
N MET A 86 -9.27 10.30 13.72
CA MET A 86 -10.37 10.05 14.67
C MET A 86 -10.86 8.60 14.60
N ALA A 87 -11.36 8.07 15.71
CA ALA A 87 -12.00 6.75 15.72
C ALA A 87 -13.08 6.67 14.63
N GLY A 88 -13.14 5.57 13.88
CA GLY A 88 -14.03 5.41 12.72
C GLY A 88 -13.53 6.06 11.42
N THR A 89 -12.29 6.55 11.40
CA THR A 89 -11.56 6.98 10.20
C THR A 89 -10.27 6.19 9.94
N GLU A 90 -10.01 5.19 10.79
CA GLU A 90 -8.86 4.30 10.67
C GLU A 90 -9.03 3.32 9.51
N PRO A 91 -8.01 3.16 8.66
CA PRO A 91 -8.02 2.12 7.65
C PRO A 91 -7.88 0.75 8.30
N SER A 92 -8.45 -0.27 7.66
CA SER A 92 -8.38 -1.65 8.12
C SER A 92 -8.10 -2.59 6.97
N MET A 93 -7.70 -3.81 7.30
CA MET A 93 -7.46 -4.84 6.30
C MET A 93 -7.83 -6.23 6.80
N SER A 94 -8.13 -7.13 5.85
CA SER A 94 -8.39 -8.53 6.10
C SER A 94 -7.98 -9.37 4.88
N ALA A 95 -7.91 -10.69 5.04
CA ALA A 95 -7.77 -11.61 3.92
C ALA A 95 -9.06 -12.42 3.73
N THR A 96 -9.47 -12.61 2.48
CA THR A 96 -10.54 -13.53 2.13
C THR A 96 -10.05 -14.97 2.20
N ALA A 97 -10.98 -15.93 2.32
CA ALA A 97 -10.67 -17.35 2.27
C ALA A 97 -10.02 -17.82 0.94
N ARG A 98 -10.05 -16.97 -0.10
CA ARG A 98 -9.44 -17.24 -1.42
C ARG A 98 -8.10 -16.51 -1.62
N GLY A 99 -7.48 -16.00 -0.55
CA GLY A 99 -6.17 -15.35 -0.61
C GLY A 99 -6.18 -13.94 -1.23
N SER A 100 -7.34 -13.29 -1.33
CA SER A 100 -7.38 -11.86 -1.70
C SER A 100 -7.29 -10.98 -0.47
N LEU A 101 -6.44 -9.96 -0.52
CA LEU A 101 -6.33 -8.90 0.49
C LEU A 101 -7.48 -7.90 0.29
N VAL A 102 -8.12 -7.50 1.38
CA VAL A 102 -9.14 -6.46 1.39
C VAL A 102 -8.60 -5.29 2.19
N LEU A 103 -8.52 -4.11 1.57
CA LEU A 103 -8.20 -2.85 2.24
C LEU A 103 -9.46 -2.01 2.33
N VAL A 104 -9.73 -1.44 3.51
CA VAL A 104 -10.88 -0.57 3.75
C VAL A 104 -10.39 0.79 4.25
N PHE A 105 -10.83 1.85 3.58
CA PHE A 105 -10.66 3.25 3.96
C PHE A 105 -12.04 3.84 4.18
N GLN A 106 -12.22 4.73 5.16
CA GLN A 106 -13.57 5.20 5.48
C GLN A 106 -13.55 6.49 6.29
N ASN A 107 -14.60 7.30 6.16
CA ASN A 107 -15.00 8.26 7.17
C ASN A 107 -16.40 7.90 7.67
N GLU A 108 -16.46 7.20 8.80
CA GLU A 108 -17.73 6.86 9.46
C GLU A 108 -17.99 7.71 10.70
N SER A 109 -17.25 8.80 10.91
CA SER A 109 -17.30 9.56 12.18
C SER A 109 -17.47 11.07 12.03
N ILE A 110 -16.83 11.70 11.04
CA ILE A 110 -16.72 13.16 10.95
C ILE A 110 -17.59 13.70 9.82
N GLY A 111 -18.32 14.78 10.10
CA GLY A 111 -19.16 15.44 9.10
C GLY A 111 -20.48 14.75 8.83
N ARG A 112 -21.27 15.33 7.90
CA ARG A 112 -22.59 14.84 7.49
C ARG A 112 -22.48 13.59 6.63
N ASP A 113 -21.54 13.62 5.69
CA ASP A 113 -21.37 12.56 4.70
C ASP A 113 -20.45 11.48 5.24
N ARG A 114 -20.94 10.24 5.19
CA ARG A 114 -20.17 9.05 5.56
C ARG A 114 -19.78 8.34 4.29
N TRP A 115 -18.56 7.84 4.25
CA TRP A 115 -18.09 7.06 3.11
C TRP A 115 -17.21 5.91 3.54
N ARG A 116 -17.21 4.86 2.71
CA ARG A 116 -16.35 3.70 2.82
C ARG A 116 -15.89 3.28 1.42
N GLN A 117 -14.59 3.19 1.24
CA GLN A 117 -13.91 2.64 0.07
C GLN A 117 -13.29 1.30 0.43
N GLN A 118 -13.47 0.30 -0.42
CA GLN A 118 -12.87 -1.02 -0.29
C GLN A 118 -12.13 -1.39 -1.57
N LEU A 119 -10.85 -1.75 -1.42
CA LEU A 119 -10.05 -2.36 -2.48
C LEU A 119 -9.91 -3.84 -2.21
N THR A 120 -10.22 -4.66 -3.21
CA THR A 120 -9.88 -6.08 -3.21
C THR A 120 -8.65 -6.29 -4.06
N ILE A 121 -7.56 -6.74 -3.46
CA ILE A 121 -6.27 -6.97 -4.08
C ILE A 121 -6.05 -8.48 -4.21
N ALA A 122 -5.60 -8.92 -5.37
CA ALA A 122 -5.31 -10.32 -5.62
C ALA A 122 -3.92 -10.50 -6.23
N VAL A 123 -3.28 -11.63 -5.95
CA VAL A 123 -2.11 -12.08 -6.69
C VAL A 123 -2.59 -12.95 -7.87
N ARG A 124 -2.19 -12.59 -9.09
CA ARG A 124 -2.55 -13.29 -10.34
C ARG A 124 -1.32 -13.38 -11.22
N ASP A 125 -0.90 -14.61 -11.52
CA ASP A 125 0.26 -14.88 -12.38
C ASP A 125 1.52 -14.11 -11.91
N GLY A 126 1.70 -14.00 -10.59
CA GLY A 126 2.80 -13.26 -9.95
C GLY A 126 2.61 -11.73 -9.88
N ALA A 127 1.59 -11.17 -10.53
CA ALA A 127 1.26 -9.75 -10.46
C ALA A 127 0.30 -9.46 -9.29
N ILE A 128 0.52 -8.33 -8.61
CA ILE A 128 -0.36 -7.82 -7.55
C ILE A 128 -1.31 -6.81 -8.19
N VAL A 129 -2.59 -7.19 -8.30
CA VAL A 129 -3.62 -6.43 -9.02
C VAL A 129 -4.75 -5.98 -8.11
N VAL A 130 -5.37 -4.84 -8.44
CA VAL A 130 -6.64 -4.43 -7.86
C VAL A 130 -7.75 -5.16 -8.62
N ALA A 131 -8.35 -6.17 -7.97
CA ALA A 131 -9.36 -7.04 -8.54
C ALA A 131 -10.79 -6.52 -8.36
N GLY A 132 -11.02 -5.66 -7.35
CA GLY A 132 -12.34 -5.12 -7.06
C GLY A 132 -12.27 -3.77 -6.37
N TYR A 133 -13.27 -2.94 -6.64
CA TYR A 133 -13.47 -1.64 -6.03
C TYR A 133 -14.93 -1.53 -5.57
N THR A 134 -15.13 -1.25 -4.29
CA THR A 134 -16.46 -0.96 -3.75
C THR A 134 -16.40 0.39 -3.05
N TYR A 135 -17.36 1.26 -3.34
CA TYR A 135 -17.52 2.55 -2.67
C TYR A 135 -18.96 2.72 -2.22
N VAL A 136 -19.13 3.16 -0.99
CA VAL A 136 -20.43 3.47 -0.40
C VAL A 136 -20.34 4.84 0.22
N ALA A 137 -21.27 5.73 -0.11
CA ALA A 137 -21.46 6.99 0.58
C ALA A 137 -22.93 7.18 0.98
N ARG A 138 -23.14 7.82 2.13
CA ARG A 138 -24.47 8.12 2.65
C ARG A 138 -24.48 9.45 3.37
N ASP A 139 -25.58 10.15 3.19
CA ASP A 139 -25.93 11.33 3.96
C ASP A 139 -26.67 10.91 5.23
N THR A 140 -26.17 11.37 6.39
CA THR A 140 -26.76 11.05 7.70
C THR A 140 -28.07 11.77 8.01
N LEU A 141 -28.42 12.82 7.26
CA LEU A 141 -29.65 13.59 7.39
C LEU A 141 -30.67 13.31 6.29
N ASP A 142 -30.22 12.88 5.10
CA ASP A 142 -31.09 12.46 4.00
C ASP A 142 -30.74 11.02 3.54
N PRO A 143 -31.40 9.99 4.09
CA PRO A 143 -31.12 8.59 3.74
C PRO A 143 -31.36 8.23 2.27
N LYS A 144 -32.05 9.09 1.50
CA LYS A 144 -32.26 8.88 0.05
C LYS A 144 -31.11 9.44 -0.78
N ASN A 145 -30.29 10.31 -0.18
CA ASN A 145 -29.10 10.87 -0.78
C ASN A 145 -27.90 9.98 -0.44
N GLY A 146 -27.68 8.97 -1.27
CA GLY A 146 -26.58 8.02 -1.11
C GLY A 146 -26.03 7.56 -2.45
N PHE A 147 -24.88 6.92 -2.38
CA PHE A 147 -24.18 6.40 -3.53
C PHE A 147 -23.58 5.04 -3.22
N THR A 148 -23.71 4.10 -4.14
CA THR A 148 -23.00 2.82 -4.11
C THR A 148 -22.40 2.54 -5.47
N CYS A 149 -21.15 2.07 -5.48
CA CYS A 149 -20.54 1.43 -6.62
C CYS A 149 -19.89 0.14 -6.17
N ASP A 150 -20.14 -0.96 -6.88
CA ASP A 150 -19.40 -2.21 -6.75
C ASP A 150 -18.91 -2.62 -8.13
N LEU A 151 -17.60 -2.72 -8.31
CA LEU A 151 -16.97 -2.95 -9.60
C LEU A 151 -15.94 -4.06 -9.49
N ASN A 152 -16.11 -5.08 -10.32
CA ASN A 152 -15.10 -6.10 -10.54
C ASN A 152 -14.10 -5.62 -11.61
N LEU A 153 -12.89 -5.26 -11.17
CA LEU A 153 -11.79 -4.75 -12.01
C LEU A 153 -11.03 -5.86 -12.77
N LEU A 154 -11.52 -7.11 -12.74
CA LEU A 154 -11.03 -8.18 -13.62
C LEU A 154 -11.93 -8.40 -14.83
N SER A 155 -13.23 -8.09 -14.71
CA SER A 155 -14.24 -8.36 -15.74
C SER A 155 -14.91 -7.11 -16.31
N GLY A 156 -14.78 -5.96 -15.65
CA GLY A 156 -15.42 -4.71 -16.05
C GLY A 156 -16.89 -4.62 -15.68
N LYS A 157 -17.44 -5.66 -15.05
CA LYS A 157 -18.83 -5.70 -14.63
C LYS A 157 -18.98 -5.07 -13.25
N GLY A 158 -19.97 -4.20 -13.11
CA GLY A 158 -20.25 -3.56 -11.84
C GLY A 158 -21.71 -3.16 -11.68
N GLN A 159 -22.04 -2.54 -10.56
CA GLN A 159 -23.33 -1.98 -10.24
C GLN A 159 -23.16 -0.60 -9.61
N ARG A 160 -23.93 0.39 -10.09
CA ARG A 160 -24.02 1.74 -9.51
C ARG A 160 -25.43 1.95 -8.99
N ASN A 161 -25.59 2.22 -7.69
CA ASN A 161 -26.91 2.37 -7.05
C ASN A 161 -27.85 1.19 -7.38
N GLY A 162 -27.31 -0.03 -7.40
CA GLY A 162 -28.03 -1.26 -7.77
C GLY A 162 -28.30 -1.45 -9.26
N LYS A 163 -27.91 -0.52 -10.13
CA LYS A 163 -28.06 -0.65 -11.59
C LYS A 163 -26.80 -1.23 -12.21
N PRO A 164 -26.87 -2.35 -12.95
CA PRO A 164 -25.70 -2.96 -13.56
C PRO A 164 -25.10 -2.07 -14.66
N PHE A 165 -23.78 -2.11 -14.78
CA PHE A 165 -23.04 -1.48 -15.88
C PHE A 165 -21.84 -2.35 -16.29
N THR A 166 -21.22 -2.01 -17.42
CA THR A 166 -19.99 -2.65 -17.87
C THR A 166 -19.06 -1.59 -18.47
N VAL A 167 -17.78 -1.67 -18.10
CA VAL A 167 -16.71 -0.81 -18.60
C VAL A 167 -15.61 -1.66 -19.21
N ALA A 168 -14.99 -1.16 -20.27
CA ALA A 168 -13.76 -1.76 -20.78
C ALA A 168 -12.63 -1.45 -19.81
N ILE A 169 -11.95 -2.48 -19.30
CA ILE A 169 -10.87 -2.33 -18.35
C ILE A 169 -9.68 -3.17 -18.75
N LYS A 170 -8.50 -2.68 -18.36
CA LYS A 170 -7.25 -3.44 -18.38
C LYS A 170 -6.94 -3.88 -16.95
N PRO A 171 -6.20 -4.97 -16.74
CA PRO A 171 -5.71 -5.32 -15.41
C PRO A 171 -5.00 -4.12 -14.77
N LEU A 172 -5.44 -3.73 -13.58
CA LEU A 172 -4.88 -2.61 -12.84
C LEU A 172 -3.90 -3.13 -11.80
N LEU A 173 -2.61 -2.85 -11.97
CA LEU A 173 -1.60 -3.17 -10.97
C LEU A 173 -1.80 -2.31 -9.72
N LEU A 174 -1.59 -2.88 -8.53
CA LEU A 174 -1.64 -2.09 -7.29
C LEU A 174 -0.59 -0.97 -7.27
N ALA A 175 0.56 -1.17 -7.94
CA ALA A 175 1.58 -0.13 -8.07
C ALA A 175 1.03 1.14 -8.77
N ASP A 176 0.13 0.94 -9.74
CA ASP A 176 -0.45 2.00 -10.56
C ASP A 176 -1.78 2.53 -9.99
N TRP A 177 -2.25 1.99 -8.86
CA TRP A 177 -3.49 2.42 -8.22
C TRP A 177 -3.42 3.87 -7.77
N ASP A 178 -4.41 4.67 -8.14
CA ASP A 178 -4.76 5.94 -7.53
C ASP A 178 -6.24 6.25 -7.80
N ASP A 179 -6.79 7.29 -7.17
CA ASP A 179 -8.22 7.61 -7.31
C ASP A 179 -8.60 8.06 -8.74
N THR A 180 -7.63 8.46 -9.58
CA THR A 180 -7.88 8.79 -11.00
C THR A 180 -8.07 7.56 -11.87
N THR A 181 -7.65 6.38 -11.38
CA THR A 181 -7.88 5.09 -12.06
C THR A 181 -9.31 4.58 -11.91
N ILE A 182 -10.09 5.15 -10.99
CA ILE A 182 -11.48 4.78 -10.75
C ILE A 182 -12.32 5.18 -11.98
N PRO A 183 -13.07 4.24 -12.59
CA PRO A 183 -13.95 4.59 -13.71
C PRO A 183 -14.98 5.65 -13.32
N LYS A 184 -15.30 6.55 -14.24
CA LYS A 184 -16.29 7.64 -14.04
C LYS A 184 -17.66 7.14 -13.55
N GLU A 185 -18.01 5.90 -13.86
CA GLU A 185 -19.23 5.25 -13.40
C GLU A 185 -19.26 5.11 -11.87
N CYS A 186 -18.09 4.94 -11.24
CA CYS A 186 -17.89 4.85 -9.80
C CYS A 186 -17.39 6.15 -9.14
N ALA A 187 -17.21 7.24 -9.88
CA ALA A 187 -16.87 8.54 -9.29
C ALA A 187 -18.08 9.07 -8.48
N PHE A 188 -17.83 9.40 -7.21
CA PHE A 188 -18.76 10.05 -6.28
C PHE A 188 -18.59 11.56 -6.30
#